data_AF-A0A7J6RKE5-F1
#
_entry.id   AF-A0A7J6RKE5-F1
#
_cell.length_a   1.000
_cell.length_b   1.000
_cell.length_c   1.000
_cell.angle_alpha   90.00
_cell.angle_beta   90.00
_cell.angle_gamma   90.00
#
_symmetry.space_group_name_H-M   'P 1'
#
loop_
_entity.id
_entity.type
_entity.pdbx_description
1 polymer ?
#
loop_
_entity_poly.entity_id
_entity_poly.type
_entity_poly.pdbx_seq_one_letter_code
_entity_poly.pdbx_strand_id
1 'polypeptide(L)'
;YTDTVNTAISKFRNGSLDKVVISLRSTLSFKDSGCPMDPIDWLITVVEAVPDTKRYTIYIEPPRGESAFVCITPERLCRVRGGHIETEAVAGTWKPSEITTNDEADLKRTTEHSTVTKYIREILTRRAHDVHVSGVNLLRLKELVHCKQMLEATVDLSDQQETLSTTDDDEMPLHNGHDVVEWLVRDLHPTPAVGGKPLKDGMTFIRARE
;
A
#
# COMPACT_ATOMS: atom_id res chain seq x y z
N TYR A 1 -15.99 3.03 16.02
CA TYR A 1 -14.52 2.89 16.04
C TYR A 1 -14.03 2.06 17.22
N THR A 2 -14.21 2.51 18.47
CA THR A 2 -13.74 1.80 19.67
C THR A 2 -14.22 0.34 19.73
N ASP A 3 -15.50 0.10 19.42
CA ASP A 3 -16.04 -1.28 19.41
C ASP A 3 -15.40 -2.16 18.32
N THR A 4 -15.15 -1.59 17.13
CA THR A 4 -14.42 -2.24 16.04
C THR A 4 -13.01 -2.64 16.49
N VAL A 5 -12.29 -1.73 17.14
CA VAL A 5 -10.94 -1.99 17.69
C VAL A 5 -10.98 -3.07 18.77
N ASN A 6 -11.91 -2.99 19.73
CA ASN A 6 -12.05 -4.00 20.79
C ASN A 6 -12.37 -5.39 20.23
N THR A 7 -13.16 -5.45 19.16
CA THR A 7 -13.46 -6.70 18.48
C THR A 7 -12.24 -7.26 17.76
N ALA A 8 -11.43 -6.41 17.10
CA ALA A 8 -10.16 -6.82 16.50
C ALA A 8 -9.20 -7.38 17.56
N ILE A 9 -9.06 -6.71 18.71
CA ILE A 9 -8.24 -7.18 19.84
C ILE A 9 -8.70 -8.55 20.32
N SER A 10 -10.01 -8.80 20.35
CA SER A 10 -10.57 -10.10 20.76
C SER A 10 -10.26 -11.20 19.73
N LYS A 11 -10.25 -10.86 18.44
CA LYS A 11 -9.84 -11.73 17.33
C LYS A 11 -8.33 -12.02 17.35
N PHE A 12 -7.52 -11.08 17.78
CA PHE A 12 -6.08 -11.33 18.00
C PHE A 12 -5.85 -12.34 19.12
N ARG A 13 -6.55 -12.19 20.25
CA ARG A 13 -6.41 -13.08 21.42
C ARG A 13 -6.79 -14.54 21.15
N ASN A 14 -7.73 -14.77 20.24
CA ASN A 14 -8.16 -16.12 19.88
C ASN A 14 -7.43 -16.68 18.63
N GLY A 15 -6.46 -15.94 18.07
CA GLY A 15 -5.64 -16.37 16.95
C GLY A 15 -6.35 -16.40 15.60
N SER A 16 -7.57 -15.88 15.48
CA SER A 16 -8.27 -15.83 14.17
C SER A 16 -7.83 -14.66 13.29
N LEU A 17 -6.99 -13.77 13.82
CA LEU A 17 -6.46 -12.61 13.11
C LEU A 17 -5.13 -12.22 13.76
N ASP A 18 -4.13 -11.90 12.97
CA ASP A 18 -2.81 -11.42 13.43
C ASP A 18 -2.68 -9.90 13.31
N LYS A 19 -3.31 -9.31 12.28
CA LYS A 19 -3.29 -7.88 11.99
C LYS A 19 -4.55 -7.47 11.23
N VAL A 20 -5.06 -6.28 11.49
CA VAL A 20 -6.03 -5.60 10.62
C VAL A 20 -5.83 -4.10 10.72
N VAL A 21 -6.03 -3.41 9.61
CA VAL A 21 -6.06 -1.96 9.53
C VAL A 21 -7.51 -1.52 9.50
N ILE A 22 -7.86 -0.62 10.41
CA ILE A 22 -9.22 -0.08 10.52
C ILE A 22 -9.14 1.40 10.16
N SER A 23 -10.02 1.85 9.26
CA SER A 23 -10.07 3.23 8.78
C SER A 23 -11.28 3.99 9.33
N LEU A 24 -11.23 5.32 9.20
CA LEU A 24 -12.35 6.22 9.51
C LEU A 24 -12.58 7.17 8.35
N ARG A 25 -13.84 7.54 8.14
CA ARG A 25 -14.25 8.54 7.16
C ARG A 25 -14.72 9.81 7.84
N SER A 26 -14.18 10.95 7.41
CA SER A 26 -14.72 12.28 7.72
C SER A 26 -15.33 12.88 6.46
N THR A 27 -16.49 13.53 6.60
CA THR A 27 -17.19 14.19 5.50
C THR A 27 -17.39 15.66 5.86
N LEU A 28 -16.93 16.56 5.00
CA LEU A 28 -17.05 18.00 5.16
C LEU A 28 -18.03 18.52 4.11
N SER A 29 -18.93 19.41 4.52
CA SER A 29 -19.90 20.06 3.63
C SER A 29 -19.78 21.57 3.76
N PHE A 30 -19.59 22.24 2.63
CA PHE A 30 -19.50 23.70 2.56
C PHE A 30 -20.87 24.28 2.24
N LYS A 31 -21.23 25.39 2.90
CA LYS A 31 -22.59 25.98 2.82
C LYS A 31 -22.83 26.76 1.52
N ASP A 32 -21.77 27.18 0.84
CA ASP A 32 -21.88 27.99 -0.36
C ASP A 32 -21.99 27.09 -1.58
N SER A 33 -23.22 26.87 -2.05
CA SER A 33 -23.50 26.16 -3.30
C SER A 33 -23.25 27.01 -4.55
N GLY A 34 -22.98 28.31 -4.40
CA GLY A 34 -22.68 29.22 -5.50
C GLY A 34 -21.22 29.18 -5.96
N CYS A 35 -20.32 28.64 -5.14
CA CYS A 35 -18.92 28.45 -5.44
C CYS A 35 -18.48 27.03 -5.01
N PRO A 36 -18.74 26.00 -5.83
CA PRO A 36 -18.27 24.65 -5.53
C PRO A 36 -16.74 24.65 -5.45
N MET A 37 -16.18 23.83 -4.55
CA MET A 37 -14.73 23.63 -4.48
C MET A 37 -14.24 23.00 -5.78
N ASP A 38 -13.37 23.70 -6.50
CA ASP A 38 -12.64 23.14 -7.64
C ASP A 38 -11.60 22.13 -7.11
N PRO A 39 -11.67 20.85 -7.51
CA PRO A 39 -10.70 19.85 -7.09
C PRO A 39 -9.26 20.15 -7.52
N ILE A 40 -9.04 20.87 -8.62
CA ILE A 40 -7.72 21.27 -9.10
C ILE A 40 -7.15 22.39 -8.22
N ASP A 41 -7.94 23.42 -7.90
CA ASP A 41 -7.51 24.48 -6.98
C ASP A 41 -7.17 23.91 -5.59
N TRP A 42 -7.98 22.96 -5.13
CA TRP A 42 -7.69 22.24 -3.89
C TRP A 42 -6.39 21.45 -3.98
N LEU A 43 -6.17 20.71 -5.07
CA LEU A 43 -4.94 19.95 -5.28
C LEU A 43 -3.70 20.86 -5.28
N ILE A 44 -3.74 21.97 -6.00
CA ILE A 44 -2.65 22.96 -6.05
C ILE A 44 -2.34 23.44 -4.63
N THR A 45 -3.39 23.86 -3.88
CA THR A 45 -3.25 24.32 -2.50
C THR A 45 -2.56 23.28 -1.61
N VAL A 46 -2.94 22.01 -1.71
CA VAL A 46 -2.37 20.94 -0.88
C VAL A 46 -0.93 20.61 -1.27
N VAL A 47 -0.62 20.56 -2.57
CA VAL A 47 0.74 20.28 -3.06
C VAL A 47 1.70 21.40 -2.66
N GLU A 48 1.28 22.66 -2.77
CA GLU A 48 2.08 23.82 -2.33
C GLU A 48 2.30 23.81 -0.80
N ALA A 49 1.29 23.39 -0.03
CA ALA A 49 1.40 23.28 1.43
C ALA A 49 2.32 22.14 1.91
N VAL A 50 2.64 21.19 1.02
CA VAL A 50 3.52 20.04 1.32
C VAL A 50 4.51 19.77 0.18
N PRO A 51 5.57 20.59 0.03
CA PRO A 51 6.49 20.54 -1.11
C PRO A 51 7.48 19.36 -1.10
N ASP A 52 7.25 18.33 -0.28
CA ASP A 52 8.16 17.17 -0.19
C ASP A 52 7.99 16.25 -1.42
N THR A 53 9.10 15.91 -2.08
CA THR A 53 9.14 15.10 -3.30
C THR A 53 8.97 13.60 -3.07
N LYS A 54 8.76 13.16 -1.81
CA LYS A 54 8.67 11.75 -1.42
C LYS A 54 7.26 11.17 -1.56
N ARG A 55 6.40 11.79 -2.36
CA ARG A 55 4.99 11.40 -2.52
C ARG A 55 4.58 11.39 -3.98
N TYR A 56 3.55 10.62 -4.27
CA TYR A 56 2.89 10.54 -5.56
C TYR A 56 1.54 11.22 -5.46
N THR A 57 1.26 12.09 -6.42
CA THR A 57 -0.03 12.75 -6.57
C THR A 57 -0.86 12.01 -7.61
N ILE A 58 -2.05 11.59 -7.23
CA ILE A 58 -3.01 10.92 -8.10
C ILE A 58 -4.25 11.79 -8.17
N TYR A 59 -4.66 12.11 -9.39
CA TYR A 59 -5.90 12.81 -9.70
C TYR A 59 -6.70 11.96 -10.69
N ILE A 60 -7.92 11.60 -10.32
CA ILE A 60 -8.83 10.84 -11.17
C ILE A 60 -10.16 11.57 -11.20
N GLU A 61 -10.57 11.99 -12.39
CA GLU A 61 -11.86 12.62 -12.64
C GLU A 61 -12.66 11.74 -13.60
N PRO A 62 -13.90 11.34 -13.26
CA PRO A 62 -14.78 10.63 -14.18
C PRO A 62 -15.22 11.57 -15.31
N PRO A 63 -15.60 11.04 -16.49
CA PRO A 63 -15.84 11.85 -17.70
C PRO A 63 -16.88 12.97 -17.59
N ARG A 64 -17.73 12.95 -16.57
CA ARG A 64 -18.80 13.94 -16.34
C ARG A 64 -18.40 15.09 -15.41
N GLY A 65 -17.20 15.05 -14.80
CA GLY A 65 -16.69 16.12 -13.93
C GLY A 65 -17.49 16.34 -12.64
N GLU A 66 -18.29 15.36 -12.22
CA GLU A 66 -19.18 15.49 -11.05
C GLU A 66 -18.43 15.34 -9.72
N SER A 67 -17.23 14.76 -9.76
CA SER A 67 -16.39 14.51 -8.59
C SER A 67 -14.94 14.28 -9.02
N ALA A 68 -14.00 14.38 -8.09
CA ALA A 68 -12.63 13.92 -8.34
C ALA A 68 -12.13 13.11 -7.14
N PHE A 69 -11.32 12.10 -7.43
CA PHE A 69 -10.49 11.43 -6.44
C PHE A 69 -9.11 12.07 -6.45
N VAL A 70 -8.71 12.64 -5.33
CA VAL A 70 -7.39 13.24 -5.14
C VAL A 70 -6.67 12.50 -4.02
N CYS A 71 -5.46 12.02 -4.30
CA CYS A 71 -4.63 11.31 -3.34
C CYS A 71 -3.18 11.77 -3.42
N ILE A 72 -2.56 11.95 -2.26
CA ILE A 72 -1.13 12.24 -2.14
C ILE A 72 -0.52 11.15 -1.27
N THR A 73 -0.06 10.07 -1.90
CA THR A 73 0.41 8.86 -1.22
C THR A 73 1.94 8.85 -1.10
N PRO A 74 2.52 8.49 0.05
CA PRO A 74 3.96 8.27 0.18
C PRO A 74 4.41 6.87 -0.28
N GLU A 75 3.47 5.98 -0.61
CA GLU A 75 3.72 4.56 -0.88
C GLU A 75 3.31 4.21 -2.30
N ARG A 76 4.23 3.57 -3.03
CA ARG A 76 3.98 3.01 -4.36
C ARG A 76 3.83 1.50 -4.26
N LEU A 77 2.71 0.96 -4.76
CA LEU A 77 2.47 -0.48 -4.77
C LEU A 77 3.51 -1.23 -5.61
N CYS A 78 3.74 -0.79 -6.85
CA CYS A 78 4.81 -1.33 -7.70
C CYS A 78 5.23 -0.34 -8.79
N ARG A 79 6.43 -0.54 -9.32
CA ARG A 79 6.92 0.01 -10.59
C ARG A 79 7.51 -1.16 -11.38
N VAL A 80 7.10 -1.29 -12.63
CA VAL A 80 7.56 -2.34 -13.54
C VAL A 80 8.21 -1.71 -14.76
N ARG A 81 9.38 -2.22 -15.13
CA ARG A 81 10.13 -1.84 -16.35
C ARG A 81 10.62 -3.10 -17.03
N GLY A 82 9.90 -3.55 -18.06
CA GLY A 82 10.12 -4.89 -18.61
C GLY A 82 9.86 -5.95 -17.54
N GLY A 83 10.83 -6.84 -17.31
CA GLY A 83 10.79 -7.84 -16.25
C GLY A 83 11.27 -7.35 -14.88
N HIS A 84 11.73 -6.10 -14.75
CA HIS A 84 12.23 -5.59 -13.47
C HIS A 84 11.13 -4.95 -12.63
N ILE A 85 11.02 -5.38 -11.37
CA ILE A 85 10.02 -4.95 -10.40
C ILE A 85 10.69 -4.16 -9.29
N GLU A 86 10.06 -3.05 -8.90
CA GLU A 86 10.35 -2.35 -7.66
C GLU A 86 9.06 -2.14 -6.86
N THR A 87 9.05 -2.51 -5.59
CA THR A 87 7.95 -2.27 -4.65
C THR A 87 8.50 -1.78 -3.32
N GLU A 88 7.61 -1.33 -2.45
CA GLU A 88 7.94 -0.67 -1.19
C GLU A 88 7.12 -1.30 -0.07
N ALA A 89 7.77 -1.69 1.02
CA ALA A 89 7.08 -1.97 2.27
C ALA A 89 7.06 -0.68 3.08
N VAL A 90 5.89 -0.08 3.32
CA VAL A 90 5.74 1.07 4.22
C VAL A 90 4.78 0.70 5.35
N ALA A 91 5.31 0.64 6.57
CA ALA A 91 4.52 0.26 7.75
C ALA A 91 5.22 0.67 9.04
N GLY A 92 4.45 0.84 10.12
CA GLY A 92 4.88 1.55 11.31
C GLY A 92 4.76 3.06 11.09
N THR A 93 4.16 3.75 12.05
CA THR A 93 3.88 5.19 11.95
C THR A 93 4.09 5.87 13.29
N TRP A 94 4.79 7.01 13.26
CA TRP A 94 5.08 7.83 14.43
C TRP A 94 4.95 9.31 14.07
N LYS A 95 4.75 10.15 15.08
CA LYS A 95 4.93 11.60 14.91
C LYS A 95 6.42 11.92 14.90
N PRO A 96 6.89 12.92 14.11
CA PRO A 96 8.27 13.37 14.15
C PRO A 96 8.78 13.72 15.56
N SER A 97 7.92 14.28 16.41
CA SER A 97 8.24 14.65 17.80
C SER A 97 8.46 13.44 18.72
N GLU A 98 8.05 12.24 18.33
CA GLU A 98 8.14 11.01 19.12
C GLU A 98 9.43 10.22 18.83
N ILE A 99 10.26 10.67 17.88
CA ILE A 99 11.47 9.95 17.46
C ILE A 99 12.71 10.67 17.93
N THR A 100 13.44 10.08 18.87
CA THR A 100 14.83 10.47 19.16
C THR A 100 15.82 9.62 18.34
N THR A 101 17.08 10.06 18.24
CA THR A 101 18.13 9.31 17.52
C THR A 101 18.38 7.92 18.11
N ASN A 102 18.13 7.73 19.40
CA ASN A 102 18.33 6.44 20.07
C ASN A 102 17.19 5.46 19.73
N ASP A 103 16.00 5.95 19.39
CA ASP A 103 14.83 5.11 19.13
C ASP A 103 14.83 4.54 17.71
N GLU A 104 15.55 5.15 16.76
CA GLU A 104 15.49 4.77 15.34
C GLU A 104 15.81 3.28 15.10
N ALA A 105 16.74 2.72 15.87
CA ALA A 105 17.11 1.31 15.74
C ALA A 105 15.98 0.37 16.17
N ASP A 106 15.19 0.77 17.17
CA ASP A 106 14.07 -0.01 17.70
C ASP A 106 12.84 0.11 16.79
N LEU A 107 12.59 1.30 16.24
CA LEU A 107 11.51 1.50 15.26
C LEU A 107 11.69 0.58 14.03
N LYS A 108 12.95 0.42 13.59
CA LYS A 108 13.32 -0.45 12.47
C LYS A 108 13.12 -1.95 12.75
N ARG A 109 12.89 -2.34 14.00
CA ARG A 109 12.71 -3.75 14.42
C ARG A 109 11.24 -4.12 14.68
N THR A 110 10.30 -3.25 14.30
CA THR A 110 8.88 -3.50 14.56
C THR A 110 8.35 -4.74 13.84
N THR A 111 7.60 -5.56 14.59
CA THR A 111 6.93 -6.75 14.07
C THR A 111 5.97 -6.41 12.93
N GLU A 112 5.29 -5.26 13.03
CA GLU A 112 4.38 -4.77 12.02
C GLU A 112 5.08 -4.61 10.66
N HIS A 113 6.18 -3.85 10.62
CA HIS A 113 6.94 -3.63 9.40
C HIS A 113 7.48 -4.94 8.84
N SER A 114 8.07 -5.78 9.70
CA SER A 114 8.58 -7.09 9.29
C SER A 114 7.51 -7.99 8.66
N THR A 115 6.25 -7.85 9.09
CA THR A 115 5.12 -8.63 8.57
C THR A 115 4.78 -8.21 7.14
N VAL A 116 4.79 -6.91 6.85
CA VAL A 116 4.55 -6.38 5.50
C VAL A 116 5.69 -6.79 4.57
N THR A 117 6.95 -6.60 4.97
CA THR A 117 8.11 -6.98 4.15
C THR A 117 8.12 -8.47 3.82
N LYS A 118 7.83 -9.34 4.81
CA LYS A 118 7.74 -10.80 4.58
C LYS A 118 6.64 -11.16 3.61
N TYR A 119 5.45 -10.57 3.77
CA TYR A 119 4.33 -10.79 2.87
C TYR A 119 4.69 -10.43 1.43
N ILE A 120 5.23 -9.22 1.19
CA ILE A 120 5.60 -8.78 -0.16
C ILE A 120 6.66 -9.73 -0.76
N ARG A 121 7.69 -10.10 0.02
CA ARG A 121 8.73 -11.02 -0.45
C ARG A 121 8.15 -12.39 -0.83
N GLU A 122 7.23 -12.94 -0.02
CA GLU A 122 6.57 -14.22 -0.30
C GLU A 122 5.77 -14.16 -1.61
N ILE A 123 5.07 -13.06 -1.88
CA ILE A 123 4.36 -12.87 -3.15
C ILE A 123 5.35 -12.81 -4.32
N LEU A 124 6.41 -12.00 -4.23
CA LEU A 124 7.41 -11.86 -5.30
C LEU A 124 8.09 -13.20 -5.63
N THR A 125 8.49 -13.98 -4.62
CA THR A 125 9.19 -15.26 -4.82
C THR A 125 8.34 -16.31 -5.54
N ARG A 126 7.02 -16.12 -5.69
CA ARG A 126 6.20 -17.06 -6.46
C ARG A 126 6.50 -17.04 -7.96
N ARG A 127 6.89 -15.89 -8.53
CA ARG A 127 7.07 -15.72 -9.98
C ARG A 127 8.29 -14.90 -10.39
N ALA A 128 9.04 -14.37 -9.42
CA ALA A 128 10.25 -13.58 -9.64
C ALA A 128 11.47 -14.20 -8.94
N HIS A 129 12.65 -13.96 -9.50
CA HIS A 129 13.94 -14.31 -8.94
C HIS A 129 14.72 -13.05 -8.53
N ASP A 130 15.91 -13.23 -7.94
CA ASP A 130 16.78 -12.15 -7.47
C ASP A 130 16.09 -11.13 -6.54
N VAL A 131 15.21 -11.62 -5.66
CA VAL A 131 14.46 -10.76 -4.73
C VAL A 131 15.42 -10.14 -3.70
N HIS A 132 15.76 -8.86 -3.91
CA HIS A 132 16.56 -8.05 -3.02
C HIS A 132 15.68 -7.23 -2.09
N VAL A 133 16.04 -7.16 -0.81
CA VAL A 133 15.36 -6.33 0.19
C VAL A 133 16.38 -5.38 0.80
N SER A 134 16.12 -4.07 0.69
CA SER A 134 17.01 -3.06 1.25
C SER A 134 17.02 -3.09 2.78
N GLY A 135 17.97 -2.40 3.39
CA GLY A 135 17.89 -2.05 4.82
C GLY A 135 16.64 -1.21 5.14
N VAL A 136 16.18 -1.26 6.40
CA VAL A 136 15.06 -0.45 6.87
C VAL A 136 15.50 1.02 7.01
N ASN A 137 14.79 1.91 6.32
CA ASN A 137 14.97 3.35 6.37
C ASN A 137 13.76 4.04 7.00
N LEU A 138 13.93 5.28 7.45
CA LEU A 138 12.83 6.10 7.95
C LEU A 138 12.37 7.07 6.85
N LEU A 139 11.14 6.87 6.38
CA LEU A 139 10.46 7.80 5.49
C LEU A 139 9.88 8.95 6.31
N ARG A 140 10.64 10.04 6.40
CA ARG A 140 10.24 11.26 7.13
C ARG A 140 9.43 12.18 6.23
N LEU A 141 8.15 12.31 6.55
CA LEU A 141 7.21 13.26 5.95
C LEU A 141 6.96 14.43 6.92
N LYS A 142 6.17 15.43 6.48
CA LYS A 142 5.85 16.62 7.29
C LYS A 142 5.27 16.29 8.67
N GLU A 143 4.21 15.47 8.70
CA GLU A 143 3.45 15.17 9.93
C GLU A 143 3.73 13.79 10.50
N LEU A 144 4.34 12.90 9.71
CA LEU A 144 4.47 11.48 10.03
C LEU A 144 5.84 10.94 9.62
N VAL A 145 6.28 9.90 10.31
CA VAL A 145 7.46 9.13 9.95
C VAL A 145 7.06 7.66 9.87
N HIS A 146 7.51 6.99 8.80
CA HIS A 146 7.25 5.56 8.59
C HIS A 146 8.55 4.77 8.47
N CYS A 147 8.51 3.46 8.77
CA CYS A 147 9.57 2.57 8.29
C CYS A 147 9.31 2.22 6.82
N LYS A 148 10.38 2.22 6.03
CA LYS A 148 10.36 1.91 4.59
C LYS A 148 11.49 0.94 4.23
N GLN A 149 11.16 -0.08 3.46
CA GLN A 149 12.12 -0.94 2.76
C GLN A 149 11.76 -1.00 1.28
N MET A 150 12.77 -0.96 0.43
CA MET A 150 12.63 -1.23 -1.00
C MET A 150 12.77 -2.73 -1.23
N LEU A 151 11.94 -3.28 -2.11
CA LEU A 151 12.11 -4.62 -2.63
C LEU A 151 12.22 -4.55 -4.15
N GLU A 152 13.22 -5.23 -4.68
CA GLU A 152 13.50 -5.32 -6.11
C GLU A 152 13.53 -6.80 -6.50
N ALA A 153 13.04 -7.12 -7.69
CA ALA A 153 13.03 -8.49 -8.20
C ALA A 153 13.02 -8.50 -9.73
N THR A 154 13.37 -9.64 -10.32
CA THR A 154 13.38 -9.84 -11.77
C THR A 154 12.44 -10.99 -12.15
N VAL A 155 11.65 -10.77 -13.20
CA VAL A 155 10.76 -11.77 -13.81
C VAL A 155 11.30 -12.11 -15.19
N ASP A 156 11.36 -13.40 -15.49
CA ASP A 156 11.60 -13.88 -16.84
C ASP A 156 10.34 -13.68 -17.67
N LEU A 157 10.44 -12.91 -18.76
CA LEU A 157 9.34 -12.68 -19.68
C LEU A 157 9.39 -13.70 -20.82
N SER A 158 8.23 -14.29 -21.12
CA SER A 158 8.07 -15.27 -22.17
C SER A 158 7.63 -14.62 -23.48
N ASP A 159 8.36 -14.88 -24.57
CA ASP A 159 7.99 -14.42 -25.92
C ASP A 159 6.89 -15.26 -26.57
N GLN A 160 6.56 -16.43 -26.01
CA GLN A 160 5.63 -17.37 -26.62
C GLN A 160 4.22 -17.20 -26.06
N GLN A 161 3.25 -16.89 -26.93
CA GLN A 161 1.83 -17.15 -26.69
C GLN A 161 1.60 -18.66 -26.72
N GLU A 162 2.10 -19.40 -25.74
CA GLU A 162 1.66 -20.77 -25.55
C GLU A 162 0.25 -20.74 -24.95
N THR A 163 -0.71 -21.28 -25.69
CA THR A 163 -2.03 -21.68 -25.18
C THR A 163 -1.84 -22.83 -24.16
N LEU A 164 -1.33 -22.49 -22.99
CA LEU A 164 -1.34 -23.38 -21.84
C LEU A 164 -2.76 -23.39 -21.28
N SER A 165 -3.38 -24.57 -21.29
CA SER A 165 -4.64 -24.84 -20.61
C SER A 165 -4.37 -25.13 -19.13
N THR A 166 -3.66 -24.24 -18.43
CA THR A 166 -3.47 -24.34 -16.98
C THR A 166 -4.50 -23.45 -16.29
N THR A 167 -5.11 -23.95 -15.22
CA THR A 167 -6.06 -23.18 -14.40
C THR A 167 -5.38 -22.44 -13.26
N ASP A 168 -4.09 -22.72 -13.03
CA ASP A 168 -3.31 -22.08 -11.97
C ASP A 168 -2.67 -20.79 -12.46
N ASP A 169 -3.23 -19.70 -11.97
CA ASP A 169 -2.88 -18.31 -12.25
C ASP A 169 -1.40 -17.94 -11.99
N ASP A 170 -0.69 -18.74 -11.19
CA ASP A 170 0.74 -18.57 -10.90
C ASP A 170 1.64 -19.23 -11.96
N GLU A 171 1.13 -20.19 -12.74
CA GLU A 171 1.86 -20.89 -13.81
C GLU A 171 1.68 -20.25 -15.19
N MET A 172 0.73 -19.32 -15.35
CA MET A 172 0.53 -18.61 -16.61
C MET A 172 1.81 -17.84 -17.00
N PRO A 173 2.24 -17.83 -18.27
CA PRO A 173 3.41 -17.04 -18.68
C PRO A 173 3.17 -15.53 -18.52
N LEU A 174 4.22 -14.78 -18.15
CA LEU A 174 4.22 -13.32 -18.14
C LEU A 174 4.93 -12.85 -19.41
N HIS A 175 4.24 -12.16 -20.31
CA HIS A 175 4.80 -11.82 -21.63
C HIS A 175 5.39 -10.43 -21.66
N ASN A 176 4.89 -9.53 -20.82
CA ASN A 176 5.27 -8.14 -20.82
C ASN A 176 5.02 -7.49 -19.45
N GLY A 177 5.45 -6.24 -19.29
CA GLY A 177 5.33 -5.52 -18.03
C GLY A 177 3.88 -5.28 -17.55
N HIS A 178 2.89 -5.27 -18.44
CA HIS A 178 1.47 -5.18 -18.06
C HIS A 178 1.03 -6.44 -17.30
N ASP A 179 1.32 -7.62 -17.83
CA ASP A 179 1.00 -8.90 -17.18
C ASP A 179 1.62 -8.98 -15.77
N VAL A 180 2.85 -8.47 -15.63
CA VAL A 180 3.56 -8.38 -14.34
C VAL A 180 2.82 -7.43 -13.39
N VAL A 181 2.37 -6.26 -13.87
CA VAL A 181 1.58 -5.33 -13.06
C VAL A 181 0.25 -5.94 -12.64
N GLU A 182 -0.47 -6.61 -13.55
CA GLU A 182 -1.74 -7.28 -13.23
C GLU A 182 -1.57 -8.34 -12.14
N TRP A 183 -0.54 -9.17 -12.26
CA TRP A 183 -0.17 -10.13 -11.23
C TRP A 183 0.09 -9.45 -9.88
N LEU A 184 0.94 -8.41 -9.85
CA LEU A 184 1.26 -7.69 -8.61
C LEU A 184 0.02 -7.01 -8.03
N VAL A 185 -0.85 -6.40 -8.83
CA VAL A 185 -2.09 -5.79 -8.34
C VAL A 185 -3.02 -6.86 -7.78
N ARG A 186 -3.17 -8.02 -8.44
CA ARG A 186 -4.03 -9.12 -7.96
C ARG A 186 -3.54 -9.69 -6.63
N ASP A 187 -2.23 -9.90 -6.51
CA ASP A 187 -1.67 -10.74 -5.46
C ASP A 187 -1.02 -9.96 -4.32
N LEU A 188 -0.53 -8.76 -4.60
CA LEU A 188 0.07 -7.90 -3.60
C LEU A 188 -0.98 -7.01 -2.91
N HIS A 189 -2.04 -6.64 -3.62
CA HIS A 189 -3.06 -5.74 -3.08
C HIS A 189 -4.26 -6.49 -2.47
N PRO A 190 -4.74 -6.10 -1.28
CA PRO A 190 -4.06 -5.18 -0.34
C PRO A 190 -2.96 -5.90 0.43
N THR A 191 -1.83 -5.22 0.63
CA THR A 191 -0.82 -5.71 1.56
C THR A 191 -1.37 -5.63 2.99
N PRO A 192 -0.75 -6.34 3.96
CA PRO A 192 -1.11 -6.16 5.36
C PRO A 192 -0.97 -4.71 5.85
N ALA A 193 -0.21 -3.83 5.17
CA ALA A 193 -0.07 -2.42 5.54
C ALA A 193 -1.39 -1.63 5.51
N VAL A 194 -2.35 -2.07 4.68
CA VAL A 194 -3.69 -1.44 4.55
C VAL A 194 -4.85 -2.44 4.67
N GLY A 195 -4.57 -3.74 4.66
CA GLY A 195 -5.55 -4.81 4.84
C GLY A 195 -5.42 -5.50 6.20
N GLY A 196 -5.27 -6.82 6.17
CA GLY A 196 -5.04 -7.60 7.38
C GLY A 196 -4.27 -8.89 7.13
N LYS A 197 -4.05 -9.65 8.19
CA LYS A 197 -3.36 -10.95 8.19
C LYS A 197 -4.09 -11.89 9.14
N PRO A 198 -4.51 -13.09 8.72
CA PRO A 198 -4.59 -13.55 7.33
C PRO A 198 -5.42 -12.61 6.44
N LEU A 199 -5.08 -12.51 5.15
CA LEU A 199 -5.65 -11.49 4.25
C LEU A 199 -7.17 -11.60 4.14
N LYS A 200 -7.68 -12.81 3.88
CA LYS A 200 -9.12 -13.06 3.71
C LYS A 200 -9.92 -12.69 4.95
N ASP A 201 -9.43 -13.06 6.12
CA ASP A 201 -10.10 -12.78 7.40
C ASP A 201 -10.05 -11.29 7.75
N GLY A 202 -8.91 -10.64 7.50
CA GLY A 202 -8.77 -9.19 7.64
C GLY A 202 -9.74 -8.42 6.74
N MET A 203 -9.81 -8.78 5.45
CA MET A 203 -10.73 -8.12 4.51
C MET A 203 -12.20 -8.39 4.84
N THR A 204 -12.53 -9.59 5.29
CA THR A 204 -13.88 -9.93 5.77
C THR A 204 -14.23 -9.11 7.01
N PHE A 205 -13.28 -8.94 7.92
CA PHE A 205 -13.45 -8.11 9.11
C PHE A 205 -13.71 -6.65 8.76
N ILE A 206 -12.91 -6.06 7.87
CA ILE A 206 -13.02 -4.66 7.43
C ILE A 206 -14.39 -4.42 6.81
N ARG A 207 -14.77 -5.22 5.80
CA ARG A 207 -16.06 -5.08 5.09
C ARG A 207 -17.29 -5.21 6.00
N ALA A 208 -17.17 -5.93 7.11
CA ALA A 208 -18.27 -6.11 8.05
C ALA A 208 -18.42 -4.94 9.04
N ARG A 209 -17.45 -4.02 9.11
CA ARG A 209 -17.36 -3.00 10.17
C ARG A 209 -17.09 -1.56 9.70
N GLU A 210 -16.86 -1.36 8.41
CA GLU A 210 -16.62 -0.06 7.76
C GLU A 210 -17.59 0.23 6.63
#